data_AF-A0A366RHU7-F1
#
_entry.id   AF-A0A366RHU7-F1
#
_cell.length_a   1.000
_cell.length_b   1.000
_cell.length_c   1.000
_cell.angle_alpha   90.00
_cell.angle_beta   90.00
_cell.angle_gamma   90.00
#
_symmetry.space_group_name_H-M   'P 1'
#
loop_
_entity.id
_entity.type
_entity.pdbx_description
1 polymer ?
#
loop_
_entity_poly.entity_id
_entity_poly.type
_entity_poly.pdbx_seq_one_letter_code
_entity_poly.pdbx_strand_id
1 'polypeptide(L)'
;MVSSKLLVTLGLASLTAAQCPFADPGRLAARAEGSSREHLEDYEVDDSKGYMSSDAGGPFEEQESLKAGERGPTLLEDFIFRQKIMHFDHERVPERAVHARGAGAHGHFTSYGVLKSAILITIMEITGCSL
;
A
#
# COMPACT_ATOMS: atom_id res chain seq x y z
N MET A 1 -58.43 -30.47 -28.63
CA MET A 1 -57.45 -31.22 -27.80
C MET A 1 -56.12 -30.47 -27.81
N VAL A 2 -55.97 -29.45 -26.95
CA VAL A 2 -54.66 -28.83 -26.68
C VAL A 2 -54.00 -29.71 -25.62
N SER A 3 -52.88 -30.35 -25.99
CA SER A 3 -52.24 -31.40 -25.21
C SER A 3 -51.75 -30.86 -23.86
N SER A 4 -52.23 -31.45 -22.76
CA SER A 4 -51.85 -31.16 -21.37
C SER A 4 -50.33 -31.22 -21.12
N LYS A 5 -49.57 -31.84 -22.03
CA LYS A 5 -48.09 -31.88 -21.97
C LYS A 5 -47.44 -30.53 -22.33
N LEU A 6 -48.09 -29.68 -23.12
CA LEU A 6 -47.53 -28.39 -23.55
C LEU A 6 -47.57 -27.33 -22.45
N LEU A 7 -48.56 -27.38 -21.56
CA LEU A 7 -48.69 -26.41 -20.47
C LEU A 7 -47.69 -26.67 -19.33
N VAL A 8 -47.30 -27.93 -19.12
CA VAL A 8 -46.35 -28.33 -18.07
C VAL A 8 -44.90 -27.99 -18.45
N THR A 9 -44.55 -28.06 -19.73
CA THR A 9 -43.20 -27.69 -20.20
C THR A 9 -42.97 -26.19 -20.22
N LEU A 10 -44.01 -25.39 -20.48
CA LEU A 10 -43.94 -23.92 -20.37
C LEU A 10 -43.91 -23.42 -18.91
N GLY A 11 -44.44 -24.19 -17.96
CA GLY A 11 -44.38 -23.87 -16.53
C GLY A 11 -43.02 -24.12 -15.87
N LEU A 12 -42.22 -25.08 -16.38
CA LEU A 12 -40.88 -25.37 -15.85
C LEU A 12 -39.80 -24.39 -16.34
N ALA A 13 -39.99 -23.74 -17.50
CA ALA A 13 -39.01 -22.82 -18.08
C ALA A 13 -38.97 -21.46 -17.36
N SER A 14 -40.02 -21.09 -16.61
CA SER A 14 -40.05 -19.83 -15.84
C SER A 14 -39.44 -19.93 -14.44
N LEU A 15 -39.21 -21.15 -13.93
CA LEU A 15 -38.62 -21.38 -12.61
C LEU A 15 -37.08 -21.43 -12.60
N THR A 16 -36.43 -21.58 -13.77
CA THR A 16 -34.96 -21.57 -13.87
C THR A 16 -34.34 -20.16 -13.90
N ALA A 17 -35.16 -19.10 -13.87
CA ALA A 17 -34.70 -17.71 -13.75
C ALA A 17 -34.76 -17.17 -12.31
N ALA A 18 -35.11 -18.02 -11.33
CA ALA A 18 -35.05 -17.67 -9.91
C ALA A 18 -33.66 -17.82 -9.29
N GLN A 19 -32.66 -18.25 -10.07
CA GLN A 19 -31.26 -18.14 -9.69
C GLN A 19 -30.80 -16.69 -9.82
N CYS A 20 -30.81 -15.99 -8.68
CA CYS A 20 -30.01 -14.81 -8.36
C CYS A 20 -29.89 -13.76 -9.49
N PRO A 21 -30.78 -12.75 -9.58
CA PRO A 21 -30.67 -11.65 -10.55
C PRO A 21 -29.43 -10.74 -10.38
N PHE A 22 -28.51 -11.07 -9.45
CA PHE A 22 -27.35 -10.25 -9.12
C PHE A 22 -26.01 -11.01 -9.09
N ALA A 23 -25.97 -12.32 -9.41
CA ALA A 23 -24.73 -13.09 -9.38
C ALA A 23 -24.48 -13.77 -10.73
N ASP A 24 -24.02 -12.99 -11.70
CA ASP A 24 -23.44 -13.51 -12.95
C ASP A 24 -21.99 -13.94 -12.66
N PRO A 25 -21.66 -15.25 -12.75
CA PRO A 25 -20.29 -15.73 -12.52
C PRO A 25 -19.29 -15.21 -13.57
N GLY A 26 -19.75 -14.68 -14.71
CA GLY A 26 -18.92 -13.99 -15.69
C GLY A 26 -18.48 -12.58 -15.27
N ARG A 27 -19.04 -12.04 -14.18
CA ARG A 27 -18.75 -10.70 -13.64
C ARG A 27 -17.90 -10.70 -12.36
N LEU A 28 -17.33 -11.85 -11.98
CA LEU A 28 -16.31 -11.94 -10.93
C LEU A 28 -14.97 -11.38 -11.45
N ALA A 29 -14.92 -10.07 -11.74
CA ALA A 29 -13.67 -9.40 -12.03
C ALA A 29 -13.03 -8.96 -10.71
N ALA A 30 -11.75 -9.29 -10.53
CA ALA A 30 -10.97 -8.73 -9.43
C ALA A 30 -11.04 -7.21 -9.49
N ARG A 31 -11.28 -6.56 -8.35
CA ARG A 31 -11.16 -5.12 -8.22
C ARG A 31 -9.72 -4.76 -8.60
N ALA A 32 -9.54 -4.04 -9.69
CA ALA A 32 -8.25 -3.50 -10.09
C ALA A 32 -7.92 -2.31 -9.18
N GLU A 33 -7.70 -2.55 -7.88
CA GLU A 33 -6.97 -1.58 -7.08
C GLU A 33 -5.53 -1.54 -7.60
N GLY A 34 -4.98 -0.34 -7.76
CA GLY A 34 -3.58 -0.13 -8.12
C GLY A 34 -2.65 -0.83 -7.15
N SER A 35 -1.36 -0.87 -7.48
CA SER A 35 -0.36 -1.41 -6.56
C SER A 35 -0.51 -0.73 -5.21
N SER A 36 -0.55 -1.50 -4.12
CA SER A 36 -0.60 -0.96 -2.75
C SER A 36 0.56 -0.01 -2.43
N ARG A 37 1.57 0.05 -3.30
CA ARG A 37 2.75 0.92 -3.22
C ARG A 37 2.66 2.20 -4.04
N GLU A 38 1.64 2.39 -4.88
CA GLU A 38 1.55 3.56 -5.78
C GLU A 38 1.67 4.89 -5.01
N HIS A 39 1.07 4.98 -3.81
CA HIS A 39 1.15 6.15 -2.93
C HIS A 39 2.54 6.43 -2.34
N LEU A 40 3.48 5.46 -2.43
CA LEU A 40 4.84 5.60 -1.91
C LEU A 40 5.79 6.17 -2.95
N GLU A 41 5.43 6.14 -4.23
CA GLU A 41 6.31 6.57 -5.33
C GLU A 41 6.79 8.03 -5.14
N ASP A 42 5.94 8.90 -4.61
CA ASP A 42 6.28 10.31 -4.31
C ASP A 42 7.30 10.49 -3.16
N TYR A 43 7.53 9.45 -2.36
CA TYR A 43 8.42 9.48 -1.18
C TYR A 43 9.66 8.59 -1.34
N GLU A 44 9.79 7.88 -2.46
CA GLU A 44 10.99 7.12 -2.77
C GLU A 44 12.06 8.05 -3.34
N VAL A 45 13.25 8.03 -2.74
CA VAL A 45 14.41 8.83 -3.17
C VAL A 45 15.46 7.89 -3.76
N ASP A 46 15.89 8.13 -5.00
CA ASP A 46 16.96 7.40 -5.68
C ASP A 46 18.26 8.21 -5.68
N ASP A 47 19.22 7.77 -4.87
CA ASP A 47 20.53 8.42 -4.72
C ASP A 47 21.59 7.91 -5.73
N SER A 48 21.24 7.00 -6.65
CA SER A 48 22.22 6.32 -7.53
C SER A 48 23.00 7.24 -8.47
N LYS A 49 22.44 8.40 -8.84
CA LYS A 49 23.04 9.36 -9.80
C LYS A 49 23.26 10.75 -9.19
N GLY A 50 23.20 10.87 -7.87
CA GLY A 50 23.37 12.13 -7.14
C GLY A 50 24.80 12.37 -6.65
N TYR A 51 25.07 13.62 -6.25
CA TYR A 51 26.21 13.94 -5.39
C TYR A 51 25.76 13.88 -3.94
N MET A 52 26.68 13.63 -3.00
CA MET A 52 26.39 13.78 -1.58
C MET A 52 25.98 15.23 -1.28
N SER A 53 24.85 15.41 -0.61
CA SER A 53 24.26 16.72 -0.37
C SER A 53 23.68 16.84 1.02
N SER A 54 23.57 18.08 1.52
CA SER A 54 23.10 18.32 2.90
C SER A 54 21.59 18.27 2.97
N ASP A 55 21.02 18.17 4.17
CA ASP A 55 19.55 18.19 4.32
C ASP A 55 18.94 19.52 3.82
N ALA A 56 19.76 20.59 3.77
CA ALA A 56 19.38 21.89 3.21
C ALA A 56 19.72 22.02 1.71
N GLY A 57 20.23 20.95 1.09
CA GLY A 57 20.76 20.92 -0.26
C GLY A 57 22.22 21.38 -0.35
N GLY A 58 22.75 21.37 -1.57
CA GLY A 58 24.13 21.75 -1.87
C GLY A 58 25.11 20.56 -1.79
N PRO A 59 25.98 20.39 -2.80
CA PRO A 59 26.93 19.28 -2.83
C PRO A 59 28.07 19.49 -1.83
N PHE A 60 28.53 18.41 -1.18
CA PHE A 60 29.68 18.46 -0.28
C PHE A 60 30.46 17.12 -0.24
N GLU A 61 31.65 17.15 0.36
CA GLU A 61 32.48 15.97 0.64
C GLU A 61 32.57 15.75 2.16
N GLU A 62 32.60 14.48 2.59
CA GLU A 62 32.42 14.10 4.00
C GLU A 62 33.53 13.22 4.60
N GLN A 63 34.58 12.97 3.82
CA GLN A 63 35.64 12.04 4.21
C GLN A 63 36.47 12.57 5.38
N GLU A 64 36.56 13.90 5.50
CA GLU A 64 37.36 14.59 6.50
C GLU A 64 36.53 15.67 7.20
N SER A 65 36.81 15.88 8.48
CA SER A 65 36.24 17.01 9.24
C SER A 65 37.08 18.26 9.06
N LEU A 66 36.46 19.42 9.16
CA LEU A 66 37.16 20.70 9.13
C LEU A 66 37.96 20.91 10.42
N LYS A 67 39.28 21.10 10.30
CA LYS A 67 40.22 21.21 11.43
C LYS A 67 41.06 22.48 11.36
N ALA A 68 41.53 22.96 12.51
CA ALA A 68 42.53 24.03 12.61
C ALA A 68 43.95 23.52 12.24
N GLY A 69 44.16 23.21 10.96
CA GLY A 69 45.37 22.56 10.43
C GLY A 69 45.24 21.03 10.37
N GLU A 70 46.16 20.36 9.66
CA GLU A 70 46.08 18.92 9.34
C GLU A 70 45.95 18.02 10.58
N ARG A 71 46.62 18.38 11.68
CA ARG A 71 46.56 17.66 12.97
C ARG A 71 45.97 18.50 14.09
N GLY A 72 45.17 19.51 13.74
CA GLY A 72 44.51 20.40 14.69
C GLY A 72 43.18 19.84 15.22
N PRO A 73 42.57 20.52 16.20
CA PRO A 73 41.22 20.20 16.66
C PRO A 73 40.18 20.48 15.56
N THR A 74 39.06 19.74 15.60
CA THR A 74 37.89 19.98 14.74
C THR A 74 37.22 21.30 15.11
N LEU A 75 36.81 22.08 14.11
CA LEU A 75 36.14 23.36 14.30
C LEU A 75 34.63 23.18 14.49
N LEU A 76 34.01 24.06 15.29
CA LEU A 76 32.57 24.05 15.55
C LEU A 76 31.75 24.61 14.38
N GLU A 77 32.39 25.39 13.50
CA GLU A 77 31.78 25.93 12.28
C GLU A 77 31.54 24.87 11.19
N ASP A 78 32.05 23.65 11.38
CA ASP A 78 31.76 22.51 10.51
C ASP A 78 30.29 22.08 10.64
N PHE A 79 29.43 22.66 9.81
CA PHE A 79 28.00 22.37 9.82
C PHE A 79 27.68 21.00 9.22
N ILE A 80 28.50 20.52 8.28
CA ILE A 80 28.31 19.23 7.60
C ILE A 80 28.51 18.09 8.59
N PHE A 81 29.65 18.10 9.28
CA PHE A 81 29.96 17.09 10.29
C PHE A 81 28.89 17.05 11.39
N ARG A 82 28.50 18.24 11.87
CA ARG A 82 27.48 18.35 12.92
C ARG A 82 26.13 17.83 12.45
N GLN A 83 25.67 18.19 11.26
CA GLN A 83 24.39 17.73 10.74
C GLN A 83 24.35 16.20 10.65
N LYS A 84 25.39 15.58 10.06
CA LYS A 84 25.47 14.13 9.90
C LYS A 84 25.44 13.39 11.25
N ILE A 85 26.25 13.82 12.21
CA ILE A 85 26.28 13.18 13.54
C ILE A 85 24.98 13.41 14.30
N MET A 86 24.37 14.59 14.18
CA MET A 86 23.08 14.87 14.83
C MET A 86 21.96 14.01 14.26
N HIS A 87 21.93 13.78 12.95
CA HIS A 87 20.96 12.88 12.34
C HIS A 87 21.15 11.46 12.88
N PHE A 88 22.38 10.96 12.89
CA PHE A 88 22.75 9.64 13.41
C PHE A 88 22.36 9.44 14.88
N ASP A 89 22.68 10.41 15.74
CA ASP A 89 22.38 10.33 17.18
C ASP A 89 20.87 10.26 17.46
N HIS A 90 20.03 10.77 16.54
CA HIS A 90 18.58 10.85 16.68
C HIS A 90 17.80 9.88 15.77
N GLU A 91 18.45 8.88 15.17
CA GLU A 91 17.77 7.86 14.35
C GLU A 91 16.80 6.99 15.18
N ARG A 92 17.04 6.87 16.50
CA ARG A 92 16.23 6.02 17.36
C ARG A 92 14.95 6.71 17.79
N VAL A 93 13.83 6.14 17.36
CA VAL A 93 12.48 6.43 17.84
C VAL A 93 12.06 5.32 18.81
N PRO A 94 11.31 5.62 19.90
CA PRO A 94 10.86 4.58 20.83
C PRO A 94 10.08 3.48 20.12
N GLU A 95 10.33 2.24 20.56
CA GLU A 95 9.63 1.05 20.09
C GLU A 95 8.16 1.01 20.53
N ARG A 96 7.34 0.22 19.81
CA ARG A 96 5.96 -0.05 20.22
C ARG A 96 5.95 -0.73 21.59
N ALA A 97 5.04 -0.30 22.48
CA ALA A 97 4.94 -0.81 23.85
C ALA A 97 4.79 -2.34 23.95
N VAL A 98 4.17 -2.97 22.95
CA VAL A 98 4.08 -4.41 22.78
C VAL A 98 4.33 -4.79 21.31
N HIS A 99 4.75 -6.03 21.05
CA HIS A 99 5.14 -6.52 19.72
C HIS A 99 6.26 -5.66 19.08
N ALA A 100 7.28 -5.30 19.87
CA ALA A 100 8.43 -4.52 19.41
C ALA A 100 9.20 -5.22 18.27
N ARG A 101 9.22 -6.55 18.26
CA ARG A 101 9.83 -7.36 17.18
C ARG A 101 8.75 -7.87 16.23
N GLY A 102 8.89 -7.53 14.95
CA GLY A 102 8.02 -8.01 13.87
C GLY A 102 8.52 -7.55 12.51
N ALA A 103 8.03 -8.20 11.45
CA ALA A 103 8.28 -7.84 10.06
C ALA A 103 6.92 -7.73 9.33
N GLY A 104 6.85 -6.92 8.28
CA GLY A 104 5.62 -6.69 7.50
C GLY A 104 5.88 -6.73 6.01
N ALA A 105 4.83 -7.03 5.24
CA ALA A 105 4.81 -6.97 3.78
C ALA A 105 3.49 -6.37 3.31
N HIS A 106 3.53 -5.63 2.20
CA HIS A 106 2.31 -5.13 1.55
C HIS A 106 1.66 -6.25 0.75
N GLY A 107 0.33 -6.21 0.68
CA GLY A 107 -0.46 -7.16 -0.09
C GLY A 107 -1.89 -6.66 -0.26
N HIS A 108 -2.66 -7.39 -1.05
CA HIS A 108 -4.08 -7.13 -1.26
C HIS A 108 -4.91 -8.24 -0.62
N PHE A 109 -6.01 -7.87 0.02
CA PHE A 109 -7.00 -8.81 0.51
C PHE A 109 -8.16 -8.90 -0.48
N THR A 110 -8.41 -10.09 -1.02
CA THR A 110 -9.56 -10.35 -1.90
C THR A 110 -10.58 -11.21 -1.17
N SER A 111 -11.78 -10.67 -0.94
CA SER A 111 -12.88 -11.43 -0.33
C SER A 111 -13.43 -12.48 -1.30
N TYR A 112 -13.79 -13.67 -0.80
CA TYR A 112 -14.41 -14.71 -1.63
C TYR A 112 -15.85 -14.40 -2.07
N GLY A 113 -16.55 -13.49 -1.40
CA GLY A 113 -17.92 -13.12 -1.71
C GLY A 113 -18.51 -12.11 -0.72
N VAL A 114 -19.70 -11.60 -1.01
CA VAL A 114 -20.35 -10.57 -0.20
C VAL A 114 -21.17 -11.22 0.93
N LEU A 115 -20.73 -11.04 2.18
CA LEU A 115 -21.43 -11.54 3.37
C LEU A 115 -22.46 -10.53 3.88
N LYS A 116 -23.60 -10.44 3.20
CA LYS A 116 -24.69 -9.48 3.52
C LYS A 116 -25.45 -9.76 4.82
N SER A 117 -25.40 -10.98 5.37
CA SER A 117 -26.28 -11.41 6.46
C SER A 117 -25.69 -11.32 7.87
N ALA A 118 -24.40 -11.01 8.03
CA ALA A 118 -23.74 -11.09 9.33
C ALA A 118 -23.09 -9.77 9.80
N ILE A 119 -22.44 -8.99 8.92
CA ILE A 119 -21.75 -7.75 9.33
C ILE A 119 -21.68 -6.79 8.13
N LEU A 120 -22.11 -5.54 8.32
CA LEU A 120 -21.99 -4.48 7.30
C LEU A 120 -20.57 -3.88 7.37
N ILE A 121 -19.58 -4.64 6.87
CA ILE A 121 -18.19 -4.16 6.69
C ILE A 121 -18.03 -3.72 5.23
N THR A 122 -17.79 -2.44 5.04
CA THR A 122 -17.62 -1.80 3.73
C THR A 122 -16.49 -2.39 2.89
N ILE A 123 -15.43 -2.95 3.50
CA ILE A 123 -14.33 -3.64 2.78
C ILE A 123 -14.86 -4.82 1.93
N MET A 124 -15.97 -5.45 2.35
CA MET A 124 -16.61 -6.56 1.62
C MET A 124 -17.72 -6.10 0.67
N GLU A 125 -18.16 -4.85 0.80
CA GLU A 125 -19.35 -4.31 0.13
C GLU A 125 -19.02 -3.44 -1.10
N ILE A 126 -17.76 -3.00 -1.26
CA ILE A 126 -17.31 -2.20 -2.42
C ILE A 126 -16.53 -3.03 -3.46
N THR A 127 -16.91 -4.28 -3.72
CA THR A 127 -16.56 -4.92 -5.00
C THR A 127 -17.60 -4.56 -6.06
N GLY A 128 -17.42 -3.36 -6.63
CA GLY A 128 -17.99 -2.98 -7.93
C GLY A 128 -19.23 -2.08 -7.88
N CYS A 129 -19.01 -0.76 -7.88
CA CYS A 129 -19.99 0.17 -8.45
C CYS A 129 -19.25 1.33 -9.14
N SER A 130 -18.93 1.14 -10.43
CA SER A 130 -18.72 2.23 -11.37
C SER A 130 -19.18 1.76 -12.76
N LEU A 131 -20.36 2.26 -13.15
CA LEU A 131 -21.00 2.34 -14.48
C LEU A 131 -20.83 1.18 -15.46
#